data_AF-C5APF3-F1
#
_entry.id   AF-C5APF3-F1
#
_cell.length_a   1.000
_cell.length_b   1.000
_cell.length_c   1.000
_cell.angle_alpha   90.00
_cell.angle_beta   90.00
_cell.angle_gamma   90.00
#
_symmetry.space_group_name_H-M   'P 1'
#
loop_
_entity.id
_entity.type
_entity.pdbx_description
1 polymer ?
#
loop_
_entity_poly.entity_id
_entity_poly.type
_entity_poly.pdbx_seq_one_letter_code
_entity_poly.pdbx_strand_id
1 'polypeptide(L)'
;MNESTDSPLAWIILIGVVAAFAAWDLAKRKGLNKRSWAATCFFFAPALIALAFTKSQQRPGETEAFRTRWTSLAAYDPEIKAAVERISALGPAAVDQFRMAYADVQTKESVPLIVADIEARWAAGDRFDGCHEQSERLAELHRRGVLNDADYEDQKRRLMKPRQPKSRWSGWWWKAPALLFLIFLFWPRGTPAGFPICEASTTRELVRRAIENGEDAKVRNTRLLALDEVRELSHDPKIPQRYCAGLAALNSGDQRIVWRLFQRGNNLFAEVSGS
;
A
#
# COMPACT_ATOMS: atom_id res chain seq x y z
N MET A 1 -29.24 -6.21 30.30
CA MET A 1 -27.97 -5.49 30.04
C MET A 1 -27.68 -5.67 28.56
N ASN A 2 -27.87 -4.63 27.77
CA ASN A 2 -27.57 -4.68 26.34
C ASN A 2 -26.07 -4.54 26.17
N GLU A 3 -25.42 -5.60 25.69
CA GLU A 3 -24.07 -5.55 25.12
C GLU A 3 -24.11 -4.54 23.97
N SER A 4 -23.61 -3.33 24.23
CA SER A 4 -23.28 -2.38 23.17
C SER A 4 -22.19 -3.04 22.32
N THR A 5 -22.57 -3.55 21.16
CA THR A 5 -21.67 -4.00 20.12
C THR A 5 -20.92 -2.79 19.55
N ASP A 6 -20.01 -2.20 20.32
CA ASP A 6 -18.96 -1.31 19.83
C ASP A 6 -17.87 -2.16 19.17
N SER A 7 -18.28 -2.92 18.14
CA SER A 7 -17.35 -3.71 17.36
C SER A 7 -16.55 -2.75 16.48
N PRO A 8 -15.22 -2.68 16.61
CA PRO A 8 -14.38 -1.80 15.80
C PRO A 8 -14.55 -2.06 14.30
N LEU A 9 -15.00 -3.26 13.91
CA LEU A 9 -15.38 -3.59 12.54
C LEU A 9 -16.57 -2.76 12.03
N ALA A 10 -17.58 -2.51 12.87
CA ALA A 10 -18.74 -1.71 12.48
C ALA A 10 -18.34 -0.27 12.14
N TRP A 11 -17.44 0.31 12.94
CA TRP A 11 -16.86 1.63 12.69
C TRP A 11 -16.01 1.69 11.42
N ILE A 12 -15.19 0.67 11.16
CA ILE A 12 -14.36 0.59 9.94
C ILE A 12 -15.25 0.51 8.69
N ILE A 13 -16.31 -0.30 8.74
CA ILE A 13 -17.27 -0.43 7.63
C ILE A 13 -17.99 0.89 7.41
N LEU A 14 -18.47 1.56 8.47
CA LEU A 14 -19.15 2.85 8.37
C LEU A 14 -18.26 3.91 7.68
N ILE A 15 -16.99 3.98 8.07
CA ILE A 15 -16.03 4.91 7.46
C ILE A 15 -15.78 4.56 5.98
N GLY A 16 -15.66 3.27 5.65
CA GLY A 16 -15.55 2.81 4.26
C GLY A 16 -16.74 3.23 3.40
N VAL A 17 -17.97 3.09 3.93
CA VAL A 17 -19.21 3.49 3.24
C VAL A 17 -19.24 5.00 3.00
N VAL A 18 -18.93 5.81 4.02
CA VAL A 18 -18.92 7.28 3.90
C VAL A 18 -17.87 7.74 2.86
N ALA A 19 -16.67 7.15 2.90
CA ALA A 19 -15.61 7.44 1.93
C ALA A 19 -16.00 7.07 0.49
N ALA A 20 -16.66 5.92 0.31
CA ALA A 20 -17.16 5.47 -0.99
C ALA A 20 -18.23 6.41 -1.55
N PHE A 21 -19.14 6.90 -0.69
CA PHE A 21 -20.21 7.81 -1.09
C PHE A 21 -19.67 9.19 -1.48
N ALA A 22 -18.74 9.74 -0.70
CA ALA A 22 -18.06 11.00 -1.02
C ALA A 22 -17.28 10.89 -2.34
N ALA A 23 -16.57 9.77 -2.56
CA ALA A 23 -15.84 9.52 -3.81
C ALA A 23 -16.77 9.36 -5.01
N TRP A 24 -17.95 8.74 -4.83
CA TRP A 24 -18.96 8.62 -5.88
C TRP A 24 -19.50 9.98 -6.32
N ASP A 25 -19.85 10.87 -5.38
CA ASP A 25 -20.35 12.21 -5.72
C ASP A 25 -19.26 13.05 -6.41
N LEU A 26 -18.02 12.97 -5.94
CA LEU A 26 -16.89 13.65 -6.56
C LEU A 26 -16.63 13.15 -7.99
N ALA A 27 -16.69 11.83 -8.20
CA ALA A 27 -16.52 11.20 -9.51
C ALA A 27 -17.66 11.58 -10.47
N LYS A 28 -18.89 11.69 -9.96
CA LYS A 28 -20.07 12.14 -10.74
C LYS A 28 -19.88 13.57 -11.24
N ARG A 29 -19.40 14.49 -10.39
CA ARG A 29 -19.17 15.90 -10.77
C ARG A 29 -18.02 16.07 -11.77
N LYS A 30 -17.03 15.18 -11.75
CA LYS A 30 -15.84 15.23 -12.63
C LYS A 30 -15.91 14.35 -13.88
N GLY A 31 -17.05 13.69 -14.13
CA GLY A 31 -17.21 12.80 -15.30
C GLY A 31 -16.36 11.52 -15.24
N LEU A 32 -15.87 11.15 -14.06
CA LEU A 32 -15.04 9.95 -13.85
C LEU A 32 -15.93 8.70 -13.71
N ASN A 33 -15.34 7.51 -13.88
CA ASN A 33 -16.05 6.25 -13.72
C ASN A 33 -16.49 6.04 -12.26
N LYS A 34 -17.77 6.31 -11.99
CA LYS A 34 -18.39 6.32 -10.65
C LYS A 34 -18.16 5.03 -9.87
N ARG A 35 -18.30 3.87 -10.55
CA ARG A 35 -18.21 2.55 -9.91
C ARG A 35 -16.79 2.20 -9.48
N SER A 36 -15.78 2.50 -10.31
CA SER A 36 -14.40 2.17 -9.98
C SER A 36 -13.85 3.06 -8.84
N TRP A 37 -14.28 4.32 -8.80
CA TRP A 37 -13.87 5.28 -7.77
C TRP A 37 -14.46 4.95 -6.39
N ALA A 38 -15.75 4.61 -6.33
CA ALA A 38 -16.38 4.19 -5.08
C ALA A 38 -15.76 2.90 -4.53
N ALA A 39 -15.49 1.91 -5.39
CA ALA A 39 -14.83 0.67 -4.98
C ALA A 39 -13.41 0.91 -4.44
N THR A 40 -12.63 1.74 -5.12
CA THR A 40 -11.25 2.05 -4.68
C THR A 40 -11.25 2.71 -3.30
N CYS A 41 -12.11 3.70 -3.07
CA CYS A 41 -12.18 4.39 -1.77
C CYS A 41 -12.76 3.51 -0.65
N PHE A 42 -13.70 2.60 -0.97
CA PHE A 42 -14.26 1.67 0.00
C PHE A 42 -13.21 0.71 0.56
N PHE A 43 -12.29 0.19 -0.27
CA PHE A 43 -11.25 -0.74 0.18
C PHE A 43 -10.00 -0.03 0.73
N PHE A 44 -9.66 1.15 0.20
CA PHE A 44 -8.41 1.83 0.56
C PHE A 44 -8.49 2.57 1.90
N ALA A 45 -9.63 3.17 2.25
CA ALA A 45 -9.77 3.89 3.51
C ALA A 45 -9.69 2.96 4.75
N PRO A 46 -10.38 1.80 4.77
CA PRO A 46 -10.20 0.80 5.83
C PRO A 46 -8.76 0.28 5.96
N ALA A 47 -8.08 0.05 4.83
CA ALA A 47 -6.69 -0.42 4.84
C ALA A 47 -5.73 0.62 5.46
N LEU A 48 -5.89 1.90 5.11
CA LEU A 48 -5.11 2.99 5.70
C LEU A 48 -5.38 3.14 7.21
N ILE A 49 -6.64 2.98 7.63
CA ILE A 49 -7.02 3.04 9.04
C ILE A 49 -6.44 1.84 9.79
N ALA A 50 -6.57 0.62 9.27
CA ALA A 50 -5.98 -0.58 9.87
C ALA A 50 -4.46 -0.45 10.02
N LEU A 51 -3.79 0.15 9.04
CA LEU A 51 -2.35 0.44 9.10
C LEU A 51 -2.02 1.54 10.12
N ALA A 52 -2.82 2.60 10.23
CA ALA A 52 -2.64 3.62 11.26
C ALA A 52 -2.90 3.09 12.69
N PHE A 53 -3.77 2.08 12.80
CA PHE A 53 -4.05 1.34 14.04
C PHE A 53 -3.12 0.14 14.26
N THR A 54 -2.09 -0.07 13.42
CA THR A 54 -0.85 -0.76 13.87
C THR A 54 -0.10 0.17 14.82
N LYS A 55 -0.78 0.42 15.94
CA LYS A 55 -0.40 1.23 17.08
C LYS A 55 1.00 0.79 17.47
N SER A 56 1.90 1.75 17.70
CA SER A 56 3.19 1.48 18.34
C SER A 56 2.90 0.69 19.60
N GLN A 57 3.11 -0.64 19.57
CA GLN A 57 3.03 -1.42 20.78
C GLN A 57 4.15 -0.89 21.66
N GLN A 58 3.74 -0.12 22.67
CA GLN A 58 4.62 0.32 23.72
C GLN A 58 5.24 -0.97 24.27
N ARG A 59 6.57 -1.10 24.16
CA ARG A 59 7.25 -2.36 24.48
C ARG A 59 6.83 -2.78 25.89
N PRO A 60 6.50 -4.06 26.14
CA PRO A 60 6.04 -4.50 27.45
C PRO A 60 6.95 -4.03 28.59
N GLY A 61 8.26 -3.97 28.32
CA GLY A 61 9.31 -3.51 29.24
C GLY A 61 9.24 -2.04 29.67
N GLU A 62 8.49 -1.20 28.95
CA GLU A 62 8.31 0.21 29.28
C GLU A 62 7.14 0.46 30.23
N THR A 63 6.24 -0.51 30.41
CA THR A 63 5.06 -0.36 31.26
C THR A 63 5.41 -0.36 32.75
N GLU A 64 4.71 0.47 33.53
CA GLU A 64 4.90 0.52 35.00
C GLU A 64 4.56 -0.81 35.67
N ALA A 65 3.49 -1.48 35.20
CA ALA A 65 3.11 -2.81 35.66
C ALA A 65 4.23 -3.85 35.48
N PHE A 66 4.93 -3.82 34.34
CA PHE A 66 6.07 -4.70 34.12
C PHE A 66 7.26 -4.35 35.02
N ARG A 67 7.54 -3.06 35.27
CA ARG A 67 8.63 -2.65 36.17
C ARG A 67 8.44 -3.21 37.59
N THR A 68 7.22 -3.15 38.12
CA THR A 68 6.89 -3.70 39.44
C THR A 68 6.97 -5.23 39.46
N ARG A 69 6.59 -5.90 38.37
CA ARG A 69 6.78 -7.36 38.23
C ARG A 69 8.25 -7.73 38.09
N TRP A 70 9.04 -6.90 37.41
CA TRP A 70 10.46 -7.13 37.22
C TRP A 70 11.22 -7.08 38.53
N THR A 71 10.93 -6.12 39.41
CA THR A 71 11.60 -6.03 40.72
C THR A 71 11.36 -7.27 41.58
N SER A 72 10.15 -7.85 41.54
CA SER A 72 9.88 -9.11 42.23
C SER A 72 10.60 -10.30 41.58
N LEU A 73 10.62 -10.37 40.24
CA LEU A 73 11.36 -11.42 39.52
C LEU A 73 12.86 -11.37 39.81
N ALA A 74 13.48 -10.20 39.73
CA ALA A 74 14.90 -10.01 40.01
C ALA A 74 15.27 -10.29 41.48
N ALA A 75 14.32 -10.15 42.41
CA ALA A 75 14.55 -10.43 43.83
C ALA A 75 14.38 -11.91 44.20
N TYR A 76 13.37 -12.59 43.63
CA TYR A 76 12.92 -13.90 44.10
C TYR A 76 13.19 -15.06 43.13
N ASP A 77 13.37 -14.80 41.83
CA ASP A 77 13.70 -15.86 40.88
C ASP A 77 15.22 -16.10 40.85
N PRO A 78 15.71 -17.31 41.19
CA PRO A 78 17.14 -17.56 41.36
C PRO A 78 17.91 -17.43 40.05
N GLU A 79 17.31 -17.79 38.91
CA GLU A 79 17.98 -17.73 37.60
C GLU A 79 18.07 -16.29 37.11
N ILE A 80 16.98 -15.53 37.23
CA ILE A 80 16.95 -14.11 36.86
C ILE A 80 17.88 -13.32 37.78
N LYS A 81 17.87 -13.60 39.09
CA LYS A 81 18.76 -12.96 40.06
C LYS A 81 20.23 -13.20 39.72
N ALA A 82 20.62 -14.46 39.46
CA ALA A 82 21.99 -14.78 39.08
C ALA A 82 22.40 -14.09 37.76
N ALA A 83 21.50 -14.01 36.78
CA ALA A 83 21.73 -13.30 35.54
C ALA A 83 21.88 -11.78 35.75
N VAL A 84 21.04 -11.17 36.61
CA VAL A 84 21.14 -9.75 36.96
C VAL A 84 22.44 -9.46 37.71
N GLU A 85 22.84 -10.31 38.66
CA GLU A 85 24.11 -10.17 39.38
C GLU A 85 25.31 -10.23 38.41
N ARG A 86 25.29 -11.18 37.46
CA ARG A 86 26.33 -11.29 36.43
C ARG A 86 26.39 -10.07 35.52
N ILE A 87 25.25 -9.61 35.02
CA ILE A 87 25.17 -8.43 34.15
C ILE A 87 25.47 -7.14 34.92
N SER A 88 25.21 -7.09 36.22
CA SER A 88 25.48 -5.90 37.05
C SER A 88 26.95 -5.49 37.07
N ALA A 89 27.87 -6.45 36.84
CA ALA A 89 29.30 -6.18 36.68
C ALA A 89 29.62 -5.33 35.44
N LEU A 90 28.74 -5.33 34.42
CA LEU A 90 28.83 -4.50 33.22
C LEU A 90 28.19 -3.11 33.41
N GLY A 91 27.49 -2.89 34.53
CA GLY A 91 26.87 -1.61 34.88
C GLY A 91 25.33 -1.58 34.77
N PRO A 92 24.69 -0.51 35.27
CA PRO A 92 23.24 -0.40 35.36
C PRO A 92 22.54 -0.35 34.00
N ALA A 93 23.22 0.18 32.98
CA ALA A 93 22.70 0.23 31.61
C ALA A 93 22.51 -1.16 31.00
N ALA A 94 23.41 -2.09 31.29
CA ALA A 94 23.32 -3.47 30.83
C ALA A 94 22.17 -4.21 31.53
N VAL A 95 21.93 -3.95 32.82
CA VAL A 95 20.79 -4.50 33.58
C VAL A 95 19.46 -3.99 33.01
N ASP A 96 19.39 -2.73 32.61
CA ASP A 96 18.21 -2.19 31.94
C ASP A 96 17.97 -2.82 30.56
N GLN A 97 19.02 -3.07 29.77
CA GLN A 97 18.90 -3.79 28.51
C GLN A 97 18.40 -5.22 28.73
N PHE A 98 18.90 -5.90 29.76
CA PHE A 98 18.43 -7.23 30.15
C PHE A 98 16.94 -7.22 30.49
N ARG A 99 16.50 -6.24 31.30
CA ARG A 99 15.08 -6.04 31.63
C ARG A 99 14.22 -5.83 30.38
N MET A 100 14.69 -5.00 29.44
CA MET A 100 13.95 -4.72 28.21
C MET A 100 13.85 -5.94 27.30
N ALA A 101 14.95 -6.65 27.08
CA ALA A 101 14.99 -7.85 26.25
C ALA A 101 14.15 -8.99 26.87
N TYR A 102 14.22 -9.16 28.19
CA TYR A 102 13.37 -10.14 28.87
C TYR A 102 11.89 -9.77 28.79
N ALA A 103 11.53 -8.48 28.80
CA ALA A 103 10.15 -8.07 28.66
C ALA A 103 9.51 -8.44 27.32
N ASP A 104 10.33 -8.53 26.27
CA ASP A 104 9.89 -8.88 24.92
C ASP A 104 9.65 -10.39 24.78
N VAL A 105 10.37 -11.24 25.52
CA VAL A 105 10.28 -12.72 25.41
C VAL A 105 9.49 -13.36 26.56
N GLN A 106 9.70 -12.89 27.80
CA GLN A 106 9.06 -13.35 29.04
C GLN A 106 9.17 -14.86 29.33
N THR A 107 10.19 -15.54 28.82
CA THR A 107 10.47 -16.95 29.11
C THR A 107 11.81 -17.12 29.83
N LYS A 108 11.87 -18.03 30.80
CA LYS A 108 13.10 -18.31 31.56
C LYS A 108 14.22 -18.88 30.67
N GLU A 109 13.85 -19.72 29.70
CA GLU A 109 14.78 -20.32 28.75
C GLU A 109 15.55 -19.29 27.91
N SER A 110 15.02 -18.07 27.77
CA SER A 110 15.68 -16.98 27.04
C SER A 110 16.76 -16.27 27.84
N VAL A 111 16.79 -16.40 29.17
CA VAL A 111 17.75 -15.73 30.06
C VAL A 111 19.21 -15.93 29.62
N PRO A 112 19.71 -17.17 29.40
CA PRO A 112 21.11 -17.36 28.98
C PRO A 112 21.42 -16.74 27.62
N LEU A 113 20.44 -16.75 26.69
CA LEU A 113 20.61 -16.16 25.36
C LEU A 113 20.70 -14.62 25.43
N ILE A 114 19.85 -14.00 26.25
CA ILE A 114 19.85 -12.54 26.44
C ILE A 114 21.16 -12.10 27.11
N VAL A 115 21.62 -12.83 28.15
CA VAL A 115 22.90 -12.54 28.82
C VAL A 115 24.05 -12.61 27.82
N ALA A 116 24.11 -13.66 27.00
CA ALA A 116 25.15 -13.83 26.00
C ALA A 116 25.15 -12.71 24.94
N ASP A 117 23.98 -12.26 24.49
CA ASP A 117 23.86 -11.13 23.55
C ASP A 117 24.40 -9.82 24.15
N ILE A 118 24.02 -9.52 25.40
CA ILE A 118 24.47 -8.30 26.10
C ILE A 118 25.98 -8.32 26.31
N GLU A 119 26.55 -9.46 26.71
CA GLU A 119 28.00 -9.62 26.86
C GLU A 119 28.75 -9.48 25.53
N ALA A 120 28.22 -10.05 24.45
CA ALA A 120 28.81 -9.94 23.12
C ALA A 120 28.82 -8.48 22.62
N ARG A 121 27.72 -7.75 22.83
CA ARG A 121 27.61 -6.33 22.47
C ARG A 121 28.50 -5.44 23.32
N TRP A 122 28.62 -5.74 24.61
CA TRP A 122 29.56 -5.06 25.50
C TRP A 122 31.01 -5.28 25.06
N ALA A 123 31.39 -6.52 24.72
CA ALA A 123 32.71 -6.84 24.19
C ALA A 123 33.00 -6.13 22.85
N ALA A 124 31.96 -5.87 22.04
CA ALA A 124 32.04 -5.07 20.82
C ALA A 124 32.14 -3.55 21.07
N GLY A 125 32.09 -3.10 22.33
CA GLY A 125 32.24 -1.70 22.73
C GLY A 125 30.92 -0.92 22.85
N ASP A 126 29.76 -1.56 22.74
CA ASP A 126 28.46 -0.92 23.01
C ASP A 126 28.24 -0.86 24.53
N ARG A 127 28.44 0.31 25.13
CA ARG A 127 28.33 0.47 26.59
C ARG A 127 26.92 0.76 27.08
N PHE A 128 25.93 0.95 26.21
CA PHE A 128 24.55 1.26 26.61
C PHE A 128 24.36 2.53 27.48
N ASP A 129 25.43 3.30 27.73
CA ASP A 129 25.52 4.34 28.77
C ASP A 129 24.79 5.65 28.45
N GLY A 130 24.39 5.88 27.18
CA GLY A 130 24.01 7.23 26.73
C GLY A 130 22.84 7.89 27.50
N CYS A 131 21.98 7.12 28.18
CA CYS A 131 20.92 7.65 29.04
C CYS A 131 21.35 7.73 30.52
N HIS A 132 22.14 6.76 31.00
CA HIS A 132 22.62 6.70 32.38
C HIS A 132 23.71 7.75 32.65
N GLU A 133 24.62 7.97 31.72
CA GLU A 133 25.62 9.04 31.81
C GLU A 133 24.95 10.43 31.87
N GLN A 134 23.85 10.61 31.12
CA GLN A 134 23.07 11.85 31.15
C GLN A 134 22.31 12.04 32.46
N SER A 135 21.74 10.96 33.03
CA SER A 135 21.04 11.05 34.31
C SER A 135 21.99 11.30 35.48
N GLU A 136 23.16 10.66 35.50
CA GLU A 136 24.20 10.91 36.51
C GLU A 136 24.75 12.33 36.41
N ARG A 137 24.98 12.83 35.19
CA ARG A 137 25.43 14.21 35.00
C ARG A 137 24.39 15.24 35.47
N LEU A 138 23.09 14.98 35.27
CA LEU A 138 22.04 15.82 35.82
C LEU A 138 21.99 15.77 37.35
N ALA A 139 22.15 14.59 37.94
CA ALA A 139 22.18 14.44 39.40
C ALA A 139 23.38 15.18 40.01
N GLU A 140 24.55 15.15 39.36
CA GLU A 140 25.73 15.87 39.82
C GLU A 140 25.57 17.39 39.69
N LEU A 141 24.95 17.89 38.62
CA LEU A 141 24.65 19.32 38.46
C LEU A 141 23.66 19.82 39.53
N HIS A 142 22.69 18.98 39.89
CA HIS A 142 21.75 19.25 40.97
C HIS A 142 22.46 19.28 42.34
N ARG A 143 23.32 18.30 42.65
CA ARG A 143 24.11 18.28 43.89
C ARG A 143 25.04 19.49 44.04
N ARG A 144 25.57 20.01 42.92
CA ARG A 144 26.41 21.21 42.90
C ARG A 144 25.61 22.52 43.02
N GLY A 145 24.29 22.46 43.11
CA GLY A 145 23.41 23.63 43.20
C GLY A 145 23.35 24.46 41.91
N VAL A 146 23.83 23.90 40.78
CA VAL A 146 23.80 24.57 39.47
C VAL A 146 22.41 24.49 38.84
N LEU A 147 21.63 23.47 39.22
CA LEU A 147 20.29 23.21 38.69
C LEU A 147 19.26 23.28 39.83
N ASN A 148 18.19 24.05 39.63
CA ASN A 148 17.08 24.14 40.57
C ASN A 148 16.25 22.85 40.58
N ASP A 149 15.54 22.54 41.67
CA ASP A 149 14.75 21.31 41.84
C ASP A 149 13.71 21.14 40.72
N ALA A 150 13.08 22.25 40.31
CA ALA A 150 12.08 22.25 39.24
C ALA A 150 12.69 21.88 37.87
N ASP A 151 13.87 22.42 37.56
CA ASP A 151 14.57 22.16 36.31
C ASP A 151 15.15 20.75 36.27
N TYR A 152 15.62 20.24 37.42
CA TYR A 152 16.07 18.87 37.57
C TYR A 152 14.94 17.88 37.28
N GLU A 153 13.77 18.07 37.87
CA GLU A 153 12.62 17.18 37.64
C GLU A 153 12.06 17.30 36.21
N ASP A 154 12.05 18.48 35.58
CA ASP A 154 11.65 18.60 34.16
C ASP A 154 12.64 17.91 33.22
N GLN A 155 13.94 18.09 33.42
CA GLN A 155 14.97 17.44 32.60
C GLN A 155 15.01 15.93 32.81
N LYS A 156 14.84 15.46 34.04
CA LYS A 156 14.68 14.04 34.37
C LYS A 156 13.45 13.44 33.70
N ARG A 157 12.30 14.14 33.71
CA ARG A 157 11.11 13.72 32.95
C ARG A 157 11.38 13.67 31.45
N ARG A 158 12.15 14.60 30.89
CA ARG A 158 12.53 14.60 29.46
C ARG A 158 13.46 13.46 29.10
N LEU A 159 14.42 13.10 29.96
CA LEU A 159 15.29 11.94 29.78
C LEU A 159 14.52 10.62 29.90
N MET A 160 13.59 10.54 30.86
CA MET A 160 12.77 9.34 31.08
C MET A 160 11.62 9.19 30.09
N LYS A 161 11.21 10.26 29.39
CA LYS A 161 10.27 10.14 28.28
C LYS A 161 10.88 9.16 27.29
N PRO A 162 10.22 8.02 26.99
CA PRO A 162 10.72 7.08 26.01
C PRO A 162 10.98 7.89 24.76
N ARG A 163 12.24 7.90 24.32
CA ARG A 163 12.64 8.55 23.08
C ARG A 163 11.84 7.82 22.03
N GLN A 164 10.66 8.37 21.69
CA GLN A 164 9.74 7.72 20.77
C GLN A 164 10.62 7.27 19.62
N PRO A 165 10.64 5.96 19.32
CA PRO A 165 11.50 5.47 18.26
C PRO A 165 11.20 6.40 17.10
N LYS A 166 12.21 7.17 16.66
CA LYS A 166 12.10 7.96 15.45
C LYS A 166 11.89 6.89 14.41
N SER A 167 10.62 6.57 14.19
CA SER A 167 10.19 5.54 13.29
C SER A 167 10.83 5.97 12.00
N ARG A 168 11.89 5.26 11.58
CA ARG A 168 12.49 5.46 10.26
C ARG A 168 11.42 5.28 9.16
N TRP A 169 10.24 4.81 9.54
CA TRP A 169 9.04 4.62 8.76
C TRP A 169 7.95 5.70 8.89
N SER A 170 8.05 6.70 9.79
CA SER A 170 6.96 7.67 9.98
C SER A 170 6.91 8.77 8.90
N GLY A 171 7.97 8.92 8.10
CA GLY A 171 8.04 9.99 7.09
C GLY A 171 7.60 9.59 5.68
N TRP A 172 7.79 8.31 5.30
CA TRP A 172 7.70 7.91 3.88
C TRP A 172 6.65 6.86 3.58
N TRP A 173 6.26 6.03 4.56
CA TRP A 173 5.41 4.89 4.28
C TRP A 173 3.95 5.26 3.99
N TRP A 174 3.45 6.41 4.46
CA TRP A 174 2.16 6.97 4.01
C TRP A 174 2.28 7.75 2.70
N LYS A 175 3.49 8.26 2.38
CA LYS A 175 3.76 8.96 1.12
C LYS A 175 3.80 7.99 -0.05
N ALA A 176 4.28 6.76 0.13
CA ALA A 176 4.27 5.74 -0.93
C ALA A 176 2.86 5.42 -1.47
N PRO A 177 1.85 5.10 -0.64
CA PRO A 177 0.48 4.91 -1.10
C PRO A 177 -0.17 6.21 -1.60
N ALA A 178 0.13 7.36 -1.00
CA ALA A 178 -0.36 8.65 -1.50
C ALA A 178 0.23 9.01 -2.87
N LEU A 179 1.52 8.72 -3.09
CA LEU A 179 2.22 8.90 -4.34
C LEU A 179 1.72 7.90 -5.39
N LEU A 180 1.51 6.62 -5.03
CA LEU A 180 0.89 5.64 -5.92
C LEU A 180 -0.55 6.04 -6.30
N PHE A 181 -1.31 6.61 -5.37
CA PHE A 181 -2.64 7.12 -5.63
C PHE A 181 -2.61 8.35 -6.55
N LEU A 182 -1.68 9.29 -6.34
CA LEU A 182 -1.45 10.43 -7.22
C LEU A 182 -0.97 9.99 -8.60
N ILE A 183 -0.05 9.04 -8.66
CA ILE A 183 0.45 8.41 -9.87
C ILE A 183 -0.68 7.68 -10.58
N PHE A 184 -1.61 7.01 -9.89
CA PHE A 184 -2.79 6.40 -10.50
C PHE A 184 -3.84 7.43 -10.97
N LEU A 185 -3.93 8.58 -10.29
CA LEU A 185 -4.78 9.71 -10.66
C LEU A 185 -4.28 10.43 -11.91
N PHE A 186 -2.96 10.59 -12.02
CA PHE A 186 -2.26 11.29 -13.10
C PHE A 186 -1.69 10.36 -14.16
N TRP A 187 -1.69 9.04 -13.96
CA TRP A 187 -1.34 8.11 -15.03
C TRP A 187 -2.34 8.40 -16.14
N PRO A 188 -1.89 8.67 -17.37
CA PRO A 188 -2.77 8.71 -18.51
C PRO A 188 -3.40 7.33 -18.57
N ARG A 189 -4.62 7.20 -18.03
CA ARG A 189 -5.51 6.09 -18.34
C ARG A 189 -5.52 6.10 -19.85
N GLY A 190 -4.89 5.08 -20.44
CA GLY A 190 -4.73 4.97 -21.87
C GLY A 190 -6.00 5.42 -22.54
N THR A 191 -5.85 6.32 -23.51
CA THR A 191 -6.89 6.74 -24.43
C THR A 191 -7.93 5.63 -24.57
N PRO A 192 -9.22 5.90 -24.30
CA PRO A 192 -10.28 4.88 -24.35
C PRO A 192 -10.05 4.09 -25.62
N ALA A 193 -9.82 2.76 -25.49
CA ALA A 193 -9.38 1.85 -26.55
C ALA A 193 -9.61 2.48 -27.93
N GLY A 194 -8.54 3.09 -28.48
CA GLY A 194 -8.67 3.98 -29.62
C GLY A 194 -9.45 3.29 -30.72
N PHE A 195 -10.33 4.03 -31.39
CA PHE A 195 -11.10 3.50 -32.52
C PHE A 195 -10.16 2.70 -33.43
N PRO A 196 -10.45 1.42 -33.71
CA PRO A 196 -9.46 0.50 -34.27
C PRO A 196 -8.98 0.99 -35.64
N ILE A 197 -7.67 0.82 -35.86
CA ILE A 197 -7.04 1.13 -37.15
C ILE A 197 -7.49 0.14 -38.23
N CYS A 198 -7.43 0.55 -39.50
CA CYS A 198 -7.84 -0.29 -40.64
C CYS A 198 -7.07 -1.63 -40.69
N GLU A 199 -5.80 -1.62 -40.29
CA GLU A 199 -4.92 -2.80 -40.33
C GLU A 199 -5.07 -3.75 -39.14
N ALA A 200 -5.83 -3.37 -38.11
CA ALA A 200 -5.95 -4.17 -36.90
C ALA A 200 -6.55 -5.56 -37.19
N SER A 201 -6.06 -6.59 -36.50
CA SER A 201 -6.56 -7.96 -36.63
C SER A 201 -8.06 -8.07 -36.32
N THR A 202 -8.56 -7.26 -35.37
CA THR A 202 -9.97 -7.15 -35.02
C THR A 202 -10.82 -6.60 -36.17
N THR A 203 -10.30 -5.62 -36.91
CA THR A 203 -10.93 -5.06 -38.11
C THR A 203 -11.05 -6.12 -39.20
N ARG A 204 -9.98 -6.90 -39.45
CA ARG A 204 -10.00 -7.97 -40.46
C ARG A 204 -11.07 -9.01 -40.19
N GLU A 205 -11.25 -9.39 -38.92
CA GLU A 205 -12.28 -10.33 -38.52
C GLU A 205 -13.71 -9.77 -38.68
N LEU A 206 -13.90 -8.48 -38.42
CA LEU A 206 -15.19 -7.82 -38.66
C LEU A 206 -15.52 -7.72 -40.16
N VAL A 207 -14.53 -7.39 -40.99
CA VAL A 207 -14.68 -7.36 -42.44
C VAL A 207 -14.98 -8.77 -42.97
N ARG A 208 -14.26 -9.79 -42.50
CA ARG A 208 -14.54 -11.20 -42.84
C ARG A 208 -15.99 -11.56 -42.54
N ARG A 209 -16.47 -11.27 -41.32
CA ARG A 209 -17.85 -11.55 -40.93
C ARG A 209 -18.87 -10.76 -41.75
N ALA A 210 -18.57 -9.51 -42.09
CA ALA A 210 -19.45 -8.68 -42.91
C ALA A 210 -19.55 -9.20 -44.35
N ILE A 211 -18.45 -9.70 -44.93
CA ILE A 211 -18.45 -10.35 -46.25
C ILE A 211 -19.20 -11.67 -46.16
N GLU A 212 -18.82 -12.57 -45.27
CA GLU A 212 -19.38 -13.94 -45.21
C GLU A 212 -20.86 -13.99 -44.81
N ASN A 213 -21.35 -13.03 -44.01
CA ASN A 213 -22.75 -12.97 -43.59
C ASN A 213 -23.57 -11.88 -44.30
N GLY A 214 -22.96 -11.15 -45.24
CA GLY A 214 -23.62 -10.10 -46.01
C GLY A 214 -24.71 -10.66 -46.94
N GLU A 215 -25.59 -9.77 -47.43
CA GLU A 215 -26.67 -10.18 -48.35
C GLU A 215 -26.12 -10.81 -49.64
N ASP A 216 -25.00 -10.30 -50.15
CA ASP A 216 -24.34 -10.82 -51.35
C ASP A 216 -23.70 -12.20 -51.17
N ALA A 217 -23.26 -12.55 -49.96
CA ALA A 217 -22.66 -13.86 -49.69
C ALA A 217 -23.66 -15.01 -49.81
N LYS A 218 -24.95 -14.76 -49.52
CA LYS A 218 -26.00 -15.77 -49.69
C LYS A 218 -26.18 -16.20 -51.15
N VAL A 219 -25.80 -15.35 -52.09
CA VAL A 219 -25.96 -15.62 -53.53
C VAL A 219 -24.72 -16.29 -54.12
N ARG A 220 -23.51 -15.98 -53.63
CA ARG A 220 -22.25 -16.40 -54.26
C ARG A 220 -21.33 -17.28 -53.41
N ASN A 221 -21.70 -17.62 -52.18
CA ASN A 221 -20.85 -18.38 -51.23
C ASN A 221 -19.42 -17.81 -51.16
N THR A 222 -19.30 -16.48 -51.10
CA THR A 222 -18.01 -15.79 -51.09
C THR A 222 -17.31 -15.95 -49.74
N ARG A 223 -16.06 -16.44 -49.77
CA ARG A 223 -15.23 -16.60 -48.57
C ARG A 223 -13.95 -15.78 -48.70
N LEU A 224 -13.62 -15.03 -47.64
CA LEU A 224 -12.41 -14.22 -47.59
C LEU A 224 -11.19 -15.08 -47.24
N LEU A 225 -10.26 -15.22 -48.19
CA LEU A 225 -9.01 -15.96 -48.02
C LEU A 225 -7.92 -15.04 -47.43
N ALA A 226 -7.73 -13.88 -48.03
CA ALA A 226 -6.76 -12.87 -47.59
C ALA A 226 -7.30 -11.45 -47.78
N LEU A 227 -6.76 -10.51 -47.02
CA LEU A 227 -7.06 -9.08 -47.14
C LEU A 227 -5.73 -8.32 -47.12
N ASP A 228 -5.34 -7.84 -48.28
CA ASP A 228 -4.04 -7.21 -48.53
C ASP A 228 -4.23 -5.74 -48.94
N GLU A 229 -3.12 -5.00 -48.99
CA GLU A 229 -3.08 -3.59 -49.41
C GLU A 229 -4.05 -2.66 -48.66
N VAL A 230 -4.26 -2.92 -47.37
CA VAL A 230 -5.18 -2.12 -46.54
C VAL A 230 -4.65 -0.69 -46.41
N ARG A 231 -5.48 0.29 -46.80
CA ARG A 231 -5.18 1.72 -46.68
C ARG A 231 -6.36 2.46 -46.07
N GLU A 232 -6.05 3.44 -45.23
CA GLU A 232 -7.03 4.35 -44.66
C GLU A 232 -7.37 5.46 -45.67
N LEU A 233 -8.65 5.64 -45.97
CA LEU A 233 -9.13 6.67 -46.89
C LEU A 233 -9.49 7.97 -46.15
N SER A 234 -10.15 7.84 -45.00
CA SER A 234 -10.62 8.99 -44.22
C SER A 234 -10.87 8.59 -42.77
N HIS A 235 -10.53 9.48 -41.85
CA HIS A 235 -10.84 9.38 -40.44
C HIS A 235 -11.35 10.72 -39.93
N ASP A 236 -12.59 10.72 -39.44
CA ASP A 236 -13.12 11.85 -38.69
C ASP A 236 -12.85 11.61 -37.20
N PRO A 237 -12.09 12.47 -36.50
CA PRO A 237 -11.89 12.32 -35.07
C PRO A 237 -13.14 12.70 -34.24
N LYS A 238 -14.10 13.43 -34.82
CA LYS A 238 -15.32 13.87 -34.12
C LYS A 238 -16.43 12.82 -34.15
N ILE A 239 -16.42 11.96 -35.16
CA ILE A 239 -17.42 10.91 -35.35
C ILE A 239 -16.65 9.58 -35.37
N PRO A 240 -16.98 8.58 -34.53
CA PRO A 240 -16.22 7.31 -34.47
C PRO A 240 -16.49 6.46 -35.72
N GLN A 241 -15.94 6.91 -36.83
CA GLN A 241 -16.06 6.38 -38.17
C GLN A 241 -14.71 6.45 -38.87
N ARG A 242 -14.41 5.41 -39.65
CA ARG A 242 -13.21 5.33 -40.48
C ARG A 242 -13.53 4.60 -41.77
N TYR A 243 -13.06 5.15 -42.87
CA TYR A 243 -13.18 4.56 -44.19
C TYR A 243 -11.85 3.93 -44.58
N CYS A 244 -11.90 2.68 -45.00
CA CYS A 244 -10.74 1.89 -45.36
C CYS A 244 -10.97 1.26 -46.73
N ALA A 245 -9.89 0.98 -47.46
CA ALA A 245 -9.92 0.23 -48.71
C ALA A 245 -8.81 -0.82 -48.71
N GLY A 246 -8.99 -1.88 -49.50
CA GLY A 246 -8.00 -2.94 -49.64
C GLY A 246 -8.35 -3.90 -50.77
N LEU A 247 -7.47 -4.86 -51.01
CA LEU A 247 -7.66 -5.95 -51.96
C LEU A 247 -8.07 -7.20 -51.18
N ALA A 248 -9.28 -7.71 -51.44
CA ALA A 248 -9.77 -8.94 -50.86
C ALA A 248 -9.55 -10.10 -51.84
N ALA A 249 -8.79 -11.11 -51.42
CA ALA A 249 -8.68 -12.37 -52.13
C ALA A 249 -9.86 -13.24 -51.75
N LEU A 250 -10.84 -13.37 -52.66
CA LEU A 250 -12.02 -14.20 -52.48
C LEU A 250 -11.85 -15.50 -53.27
N ASN A 251 -12.65 -16.51 -52.95
CA ASN A 251 -12.75 -17.73 -53.77
C ASN A 251 -13.22 -17.45 -55.22
N SER A 252 -13.86 -16.32 -55.50
CA SER A 252 -14.24 -15.87 -56.84
C SER A 252 -13.15 -15.09 -57.59
N GLY A 253 -11.98 -14.87 -56.96
CA GLY A 253 -10.91 -14.03 -57.46
C GLY A 253 -10.68 -12.80 -56.59
N ASP A 254 -9.66 -12.02 -56.94
CA ASP A 254 -9.28 -10.83 -56.20
C ASP A 254 -10.20 -9.65 -56.55
N GLN A 255 -10.73 -8.98 -55.53
CA GLN A 255 -11.61 -7.83 -55.70
C GLN A 255 -11.19 -6.69 -54.78
N ARG A 256 -11.22 -5.46 -55.31
CA ARG A 256 -11.01 -4.27 -54.49
C ARG A 256 -12.29 -3.97 -53.71
N ILE A 257 -12.15 -3.81 -52.39
CA ILE A 257 -13.27 -3.52 -51.50
C ILE A 257 -13.03 -2.23 -50.72
N VAL A 258 -14.12 -1.54 -50.41
CA VAL A 258 -14.13 -0.39 -49.49
C VAL A 258 -15.01 -0.76 -48.32
N TRP A 259 -14.58 -0.43 -47.10
CA TRP A 259 -15.41 -0.66 -45.93
C TRP A 259 -15.42 0.53 -44.97
N ARG A 260 -16.55 0.70 -44.31
CA ARG A 260 -16.78 1.69 -43.27
C ARG A 260 -16.79 0.99 -41.91
N LEU A 261 -15.86 1.38 -41.05
CA LEU A 261 -15.90 1.04 -39.63
C LEU A 261 -16.69 2.11 -38.91
N PHE A 262 -17.60 1.71 -38.04
CA PHE A 262 -18.33 2.64 -37.18
C PHE A 262 -18.68 2.02 -35.84
N GLN A 263 -18.79 2.85 -34.81
CA GLN A 263 -19.20 2.43 -33.47
C GLN A 263 -20.64 2.85 -33.19
N ARG A 264 -21.48 1.91 -32.72
CA ARG A 264 -22.83 2.19 -32.23
C ARG A 264 -22.98 1.63 -30.83
N GLY A 265 -23.01 2.52 -29.84
CA GLY A 265 -22.93 2.13 -28.42
C GLY A 265 -21.54 1.57 -28.09
N ASN A 266 -21.48 0.37 -27.52
CA ASN A 266 -20.23 -0.31 -27.18
C ASN A 266 -19.78 -1.34 -28.26
N ASN A 267 -20.51 -1.44 -29.37
CA ASN A 267 -20.25 -2.44 -30.40
C ASN A 267 -19.62 -1.78 -31.64
N LEU A 268 -18.62 -2.46 -32.23
CA LEU A 268 -18.00 -2.06 -33.48
C LEU A 268 -18.64 -2.82 -34.64
N PHE A 269 -18.92 -2.10 -35.72
CA PHE A 269 -19.51 -2.64 -36.94
C PHE A 269 -18.61 -2.33 -38.13
N ALA A 270 -18.63 -3.22 -39.11
CA ALA A 270 -18.00 -3.04 -40.41
C ALA A 270 -19.07 -3.22 -41.49
N GLU A 271 -19.16 -2.25 -42.39
CA GLU A 271 -20.03 -2.31 -43.56
C GLU A 271 -19.15 -2.30 -44.79
N VAL A 272 -19.28 -3.32 -45.63
CA VAL A 272 -18.43 -3.54 -46.80
C VAL A 272 -19.22 -3.20 -48.05
N SER A 273 -18.61 -2.45 -48.96
CA SER A 273 -19.14 -2.14 -50.28
C SER A 273 -18.15 -2.65 -51.33
N GLY A 274 -18.59 -3.62 -52.14
CA GLY A 274 -17.85 -4.13 -53.29
C GLY A 274 -18.17 -3.30 -54.53
N SER A 275 -17.14 -2.95 -55.30
CA SER A 275 -17.26 -2.43 -56.67
C SER A 275 -17.10 -3.56 -57.69
#